data_AF-A0A7G7MN69-F1
#
_entry.id   AF-A0A7G7MN69-F1
#
_cell.length_a   1.000
_cell.length_b   1.000
_cell.length_c   1.000
_cell.angle_alpha   90.00
_cell.angle_beta   90.00
_cell.angle_gamma   90.00
#
_symmetry.space_group_name_H-M   'P 1'
#
loop_
_entity.id
_entity.type
_entity.pdbx_description
1 polymer ?
#
loop_
_entity_poly.entity_id
_entity_poly.type
_entity_poly.pdbx_seq_one_letter_code
_entity_poly.pdbx_strand_id
1 'polypeptide(L)'
;MAEIDMTQADLAARAGVALMTVRELQQNLQPRRRNPRTLAAVSEALGWPGDQIARILEGQPTADVDQDDPVLAELDAVKADLTAIYRRLDAIERRLGTGDEPS
;
A
#
# COMPACT_ATOMS: atom_id res chain seq x y z
N MET A 1 -2.41 -11.37 -5.17
CA MET A 1 -1.97 -10.63 -6.36
C MET A 1 -3.13 -9.95 -7.06
N ALA A 2 -4.24 -9.64 -6.37
CA ALA A 2 -5.41 -8.99 -6.99
C ALA A 2 -5.29 -7.46 -7.02
N GLU A 3 -4.33 -6.90 -6.29
CA GLU A 3 -4.10 -5.46 -6.15
C GLU A 3 -3.11 -4.89 -7.19
N ILE A 4 -2.27 -5.77 -7.74
CA ILE A 4 -1.35 -5.51 -8.85
C ILE A 4 -1.72 -6.56 -9.90
N ASP A 5 -2.32 -6.13 -11.01
CA ASP A 5 -2.89 -6.95 -12.09
C ASP A 5 -1.82 -7.81 -12.80
N MET A 6 -1.22 -8.76 -12.06
CA MET A 6 -0.02 -9.50 -12.39
C MET A 6 -0.17 -10.93 -11.89
N THR A 7 0.08 -11.91 -12.78
CA THR A 7 0.05 -13.33 -12.41
C THR A 7 1.36 -13.80 -11.78
N GLN A 8 1.36 -14.97 -11.11
CA GLN A 8 2.60 -15.59 -10.62
C GLN A 8 3.63 -15.83 -11.74
N ALA A 9 3.15 -16.11 -12.96
CA ALA A 9 4.02 -16.31 -14.12
C ALA A 9 4.69 -15.00 -14.55
N ASP A 10 3.94 -13.90 -14.55
CA ASP A 10 4.46 -12.56 -14.86
C ASP A 10 5.49 -12.13 -13.82
N LEU A 11 5.21 -12.36 -12.54
CA LEU A 11 6.15 -12.07 -11.46
C LEU A 11 7.44 -12.90 -11.60
N ALA A 12 7.32 -14.20 -11.90
CA ALA A 12 8.47 -15.07 -12.11
C ALA A 12 9.33 -14.60 -13.29
N ALA A 13 8.69 -14.24 -14.41
CA ALA A 13 9.37 -13.70 -15.58
C ALA A 13 10.08 -12.37 -15.26
N ARG A 14 9.39 -11.45 -14.57
CA ARG A 14 9.94 -10.13 -14.20
C ARG A 14 11.09 -10.23 -13.21
N ALA A 15 11.02 -11.16 -12.25
CA ALA A 15 12.08 -11.40 -11.27
C ALA A 15 13.23 -12.28 -11.80
N GLY A 16 13.08 -12.90 -12.98
CA GLY A 16 14.07 -13.82 -13.54
C GLY A 16 14.23 -15.11 -12.73
N VAL A 17 13.16 -15.61 -12.12
CA VAL A 17 13.15 -16.81 -11.26
C VAL A 17 12.19 -17.86 -11.81
N ALA A 18 12.33 -19.11 -11.37
CA ALA A 18 11.39 -20.16 -11.74
C ALA A 18 10.01 -19.92 -11.12
N LEU A 19 8.94 -20.27 -11.83
CA LEU A 19 7.56 -20.17 -11.30
C LEU A 19 7.38 -20.95 -9.99
N MET A 20 8.06 -22.10 -9.85
CA MET A 20 8.01 -22.87 -8.60
C MET A 20 8.60 -22.09 -7.41
N THR A 21 9.64 -21.28 -7.64
CA THR A 21 10.23 -20.42 -6.60
C THR A 21 9.20 -19.42 -6.08
N VAL A 22 8.40 -18.80 -6.96
CA VAL A 22 7.32 -17.89 -6.55
C VAL A 22 6.23 -18.63 -5.76
N ARG A 23 5.86 -19.83 -6.18
CA ARG A 23 4.86 -20.66 -5.47
C ARG A 23 5.33 -21.06 -4.08
N GLU A 24 6.58 -21.52 -3.96
CA GLU A 24 7.18 -21.89 -2.68
C GLU A 24 7.30 -20.70 -1.72
N LEU A 25 7.62 -19.51 -2.24
CA LEU A 25 7.66 -18.26 -1.48
C LEU A 25 6.28 -17.94 -0.89
N GLN A 26 5.23 -17.94 -1.73
CA GLN A 26 3.87 -17.59 -1.31
C GLN A 26 3.26 -18.60 -0.33
N GLN A 27 3.50 -19.89 -0.56
CA GLN A 27 2.93 -20.97 0.25
C GLN A 27 3.79 -21.29 1.49
N ASN A 28 4.89 -20.56 1.69
CA ASN A 28 5.87 -20.78 2.75
C ASN A 28 6.33 -22.25 2.90
N LEU A 29 6.40 -23.01 1.81
CA LEU A 29 6.56 -24.47 1.83
C LEU A 29 7.94 -24.93 2.32
N GLN A 30 8.95 -24.06 2.15
CA GLN A 30 10.37 -24.33 2.47
C GLN A 30 10.96 -23.10 3.18
N PRO A 31 10.92 -23.04 4.53
CA PRO A 31 11.46 -21.92 5.31
C PRO A 31 12.99 -21.96 5.46
N ARG A 32 13.67 -22.92 4.82
CA ARG A 32 15.14 -23.00 4.83
C ARG A 32 15.73 -21.73 4.22
N ARG A 33 16.84 -21.22 4.77
CA ARG A 33 17.47 -19.92 4.43
C ARG A 33 17.50 -19.70 2.91
N ARG A 34 16.58 -18.88 2.42
CA ARG A 34 16.37 -18.63 0.98
C ARG A 34 17.50 -17.74 0.45
N ASN A 35 17.80 -17.87 -0.84
CA ASN A 35 18.85 -17.07 -1.46
C ASN A 35 18.49 -15.57 -1.37
N PRO A 36 19.29 -14.73 -0.69
CA PRO A 36 19.01 -13.30 -0.56
C PRO A 36 18.81 -12.59 -1.89
N ARG A 37 19.56 -13.01 -2.93
CA ARG A 37 19.44 -12.45 -4.28
C ARG A 37 18.08 -12.72 -4.90
N THR A 38 17.52 -13.90 -4.64
CA THR A 38 16.19 -14.28 -5.13
C THR A 38 15.10 -13.49 -4.41
N LEU A 39 15.23 -13.29 -3.09
CA LEU A 39 14.28 -12.47 -2.34
C LEU A 39 14.28 -11.02 -2.84
N ALA A 40 15.46 -10.45 -3.08
CA ALA A 40 15.60 -9.10 -3.62
C ALA A 40 14.97 -8.96 -5.01
N ALA A 41 15.28 -9.88 -5.93
CA ALA A 41 14.74 -9.85 -7.29
C ALA A 41 13.20 -9.95 -7.31
N VAL A 42 12.62 -10.78 -6.43
CA VAL A 42 11.16 -10.90 -6.32
C VAL A 42 10.54 -9.65 -5.68
N SER A 43 11.21 -9.06 -4.70
CA SER A 43 10.76 -7.83 -4.03
C SER A 43 10.71 -6.65 -5.00
N GLU A 44 11.78 -6.45 -5.77
CA GLU A 44 11.87 -5.38 -6.78
C GLU A 44 10.87 -5.61 -7.94
N ALA A 45 10.63 -6.86 -8.32
CA ALA A 45 9.63 -7.19 -9.33
C ALA A 45 8.18 -6.89 -8.89
N LEU A 46 7.92 -6.87 -7.58
CA LEU A 46 6.67 -6.38 -6.98
C LEU A 46 6.61 -4.85 -6.83
N GLY A 47 7.71 -4.15 -7.14
CA GLY A 47 7.82 -2.70 -6.93
C GLY A 47 8.20 -2.31 -5.49
N TRP A 48 8.64 -3.27 -4.67
CA TRP A 48 9.02 -3.02 -3.29
C TRP A 48 10.53 -2.81 -3.14
N PRO A 49 11.00 -2.24 -2.01
CA PRO A 49 12.42 -2.24 -1.66
C PRO A 49 13.02 -3.66 -1.69
N GLY A 50 14.26 -3.81 -2.17
CA GLY A 50 14.89 -5.12 -2.36
C GLY A 50 15.02 -5.96 -1.09
N ASP A 51 15.07 -5.34 0.09
CA ASP A 51 15.14 -6.02 1.39
C ASP A 51 13.77 -6.33 2.01
N GLN A 52 12.67 -5.83 1.43
CA GLN A 52 11.32 -5.90 2.01
C GLN A 52 10.90 -7.33 2.33
N ILE A 53 10.98 -8.25 1.37
CA ILE A 53 10.60 -9.66 1.60
C ILE A 53 11.51 -10.34 2.63
N ALA A 54 12.80 -10.02 2.66
CA ALA A 54 13.72 -10.57 3.66
C ALA A 54 13.34 -10.10 5.07
N ARG A 55 13.05 -8.81 5.23
CA ARG A 55 12.60 -8.23 6.50
C ARG A 55 11.28 -8.83 6.99
N ILE A 56 10.32 -9.07 6.09
CA ILE A 56 9.06 -9.77 6.41
C ILE A 56 9.35 -11.19 6.96
N LEU A 57 10.21 -11.95 6.28
CA LEU A 57 10.55 -13.31 6.69
C LEU A 57 11.30 -13.36 8.03
N GLU A 58 12.05 -12.31 8.35
CA GLU A 58 12.81 -12.16 9.60
C GLU A 58 11.99 -11.51 10.73
N GLY A 59 10.73 -11.15 10.47
CA GLY A 59 9.87 -10.45 11.43
C GLY A 59 10.37 -9.04 11.80
N GLN A 60 11.18 -8.44 10.95
CA GLN A 60 11.66 -7.08 11.12
C GLN A 60 10.58 -6.08 10.68
N PRO A 61 10.63 -4.83 11.18
CA PRO A 61 9.81 -3.76 10.63
C PRO A 61 10.03 -3.68 9.12
N THR A 62 9.06 -3.22 8.34
CA THR A 62 9.18 -3.06 6.88
C THR A 62 9.06 -1.59 6.49
N ALA A 63 9.54 -1.21 5.31
CA ALA A 63 9.20 0.09 4.76
C ALA A 63 7.71 0.10 4.41
N ASP A 64 7.03 1.21 4.67
CA ASP A 64 5.72 1.44 4.11
C ASP A 64 5.91 1.83 2.64
N VAL A 65 5.47 0.94 1.75
CA VAL A 65 5.68 1.08 0.30
C VAL A 65 4.85 2.23 -0.26
N ASP A 66 3.77 2.57 0.43
CA ASP A 66 2.79 3.56 0.02
C ASP A 66 3.07 4.96 0.60
N GLN A 67 4.08 5.07 1.49
CA GLN A 67 4.39 6.30 2.22
C GLN A 67 4.73 7.49 1.30
N ASP A 68 5.39 7.23 0.18
CA ASP A 68 5.80 8.26 -0.79
C ASP A 68 4.90 8.26 -2.05
N ASP A 69 3.76 7.56 -2.04
CA ASP A 69 2.84 7.56 -3.18
C ASP A 69 2.14 8.94 -3.30
N PRO A 70 2.41 9.71 -4.38
CA PRO A 70 1.84 11.04 -4.55
C PRO A 70 0.32 11.03 -4.70
N VAL A 71 -0.27 9.93 -5.19
CA VAL A 71 -1.73 9.79 -5.34
C VAL A 71 -2.38 9.63 -3.97
N LEU A 72 -1.78 8.86 -3.08
CA LEU A 72 -2.28 8.70 -1.72
C LEU A 72 -2.12 9.98 -0.91
N ALA A 73 -0.99 10.68 -1.06
CA ALA A 73 -0.79 12.00 -0.46
C ALA A 73 -1.85 13.02 -0.92
N GLU A 74 -2.13 13.07 -2.24
CA GLU A 74 -3.17 13.93 -2.80
C GLU A 74 -4.57 13.54 -2.30
N LEU A 75 -4.87 12.24 -2.21
CA LEU A 75 -6.14 11.75 -1.68
C LEU A 75 -6.35 12.20 -0.22
N ASP A 76 -5.31 12.16 0.60
CA ASP A 76 -5.39 12.63 1.98
C ASP A 76 -5.55 14.15 2.07
N ALA A 77 -4.93 14.91 1.18
CA ALA A 77 -5.17 16.35 1.04
C ALA A 77 -6.65 16.64 0.68
N VAL A 78 -7.20 15.92 -0.30
CA VAL A 78 -8.61 16.07 -0.71
C VAL A 78 -9.57 15.72 0.44
N LYS A 79 -9.29 14.67 1.22
CA LYS A 79 -10.09 14.32 2.41
C LYS A 79 -10.04 15.42 3.48
N ALA A 80 -8.88 16.03 3.68
CA ALA A 80 -8.69 17.13 4.62
C ALA A 80 -9.51 18.37 4.19
N ASP A 81 -9.44 18.72 2.91
CA ASP A 81 -10.20 19.82 2.33
C ASP A 81 -11.70 19.60 2.43
N LEU A 82 -12.19 18.40 2.11
CA LEU A 82 -13.60 18.04 2.24
C LEU A 82 -14.07 18.16 3.70
N THR A 83 -13.25 17.70 4.65
CA THR A 83 -13.54 17.85 6.09
C THR A 83 -13.62 19.32 6.51
N ALA A 84 -12.73 20.17 5.98
CA ALA A 84 -12.77 21.60 6.25
C ALA A 84 -14.02 22.28 5.67
N ILE A 85 -14.43 21.87 4.46
CA ILE A 85 -15.67 22.35 3.82
C ILE A 85 -16.89 21.98 4.66
N TYR A 86 -17.00 20.72 5.10
CA TYR A 86 -18.11 20.28 5.96
C TYR A 86 -18.19 21.09 7.25
N ARG A 87 -17.07 21.29 7.95
CA ARG A 87 -17.05 22.10 9.17
C ARG A 87 -17.49 23.54 8.93
N ARG A 88 -17.11 24.12 7.78
CA ARG A 88 -17.50 25.48 7.40
C ARG A 88 -18.99 25.54 7.08
N LEU A 89 -19.53 24.54 6.39
CA LEU A 89 -20.96 24.43 6.09
C LEU A 89 -21.76 24.34 7.39
N ASP A 90 -21.38 23.45 8.32
CA ASP A 90 -22.02 23.32 9.64
C ASP A 90 -22.04 24.63 10.43
N ALA A 91 -20.98 25.43 10.30
CA ALA A 91 -20.88 26.73 10.96
C ALA A 91 -21.80 27.79 10.31
N ILE A 92 -21.96 27.73 8.98
CA ILE A 92 -22.88 28.60 8.24
C ILE A 92 -24.33 28.22 8.57
N GLU A 93 -24.66 26.93 8.56
CA GLU A 93 -26.00 26.42 8.89
C GLU A 93 -26.41 26.81 10.31
N ARG A 94 -25.51 26.69 11.31
CA ARG A 94 -25.77 27.14 12.68
C ARG A 94 -26.03 28.65 12.79
N ARG A 95 -25.35 29.47 11.98
CA ARG A 95 -25.55 30.93 11.93
C ARG A 95 -26.85 31.32 11.24
N LEU A 96 -27.26 30.57 10.22
CA LEU A 96 -28.50 30.83 9.49
C LEU A 96 -29.73 30.33 10.28
N GLY A 97 -29.61 29.18 10.95
CA GLY A 97 -30.68 28.63 11.81
C GLY A 97 -30.91 29.40 13.11
N THR A 98 -30.04 30.34 13.47
CA THR A 98 -30.23 31.26 14.62
C THR A 98 -30.93 32.57 14.24
N GLY A 99 -31.27 32.77 12.96
CA GLY A 99 -31.91 34.00 12.46
C GLY A 99 -33.43 33.95 12.31
N ASP A 100 -34.10 32.84 12.66
CA ASP A 100 -35.51 32.58 12.35
C ASP A 100 -36.37 32.31 13.62
N GLU A 101 -36.17 33.11 14.69
CA GLU A 101 -37.17 33.23 15.76
C GLU A 101 -37.97 34.55 15.57
N PRO A 102 -39.22 34.48 15.06
CA PRO A 102 -40.11 35.64 15.03
C PRO A 102 -40.64 35.93 16.44
N SER A 103 -40.38 37.14 16.95
CA SER A 103 -41.10 37.74 18.10
C SER A 103 -42.43 38.35 17.67
#